data_AF-A0A354XG88-F1
#
_entry.id   AF-A0A354XG88-F1
#
_cell.length_a   1.000
_cell.length_b   1.000
_cell.length_c   1.000
_cell.angle_alpha   90.00
_cell.angle_beta   90.00
_cell.angle_gamma   90.00
#
_symmetry.space_group_name_H-M   'P 1'
#
loop_
_entity.id
_entity.type
_entity.pdbx_description
1 polymer ?
#
loop_
_entity_poly.entity_id
_entity_poly.type
_entity_poly.pdbx_seq_one_letter_code
_entity_poly.pdbx_strand_id
1 'polypeptide(L)'
;EVAHQGEEAMGQVENTMRDINDSATRISEIITMIDAIAFQTNILALNASVEAARAGEHGRGFAVVAQEVRTLASRSSNASKEIRALIDASVQHTHTGAELVRNAGATMREIVESVSKVTDVIGEISAGAKEQSSGIGQINTAVAEMDTMTQQNAAMVEESTTAAADMRRHAEHLNELVNSFVLGEDDSQSQTTPQLNDQTRQALPASRSGTSQELKRPALSSKPASTQAGGDDWEEF
;
A
#
# COMPACT_ATOMS: atom_id res chain seq x y z
N GLU A 1 16.77 -9.39 0.27
CA GLU A 1 18.16 -9.28 0.78
C GLU A 1 18.36 -8.46 2.05
N VAL A 2 18.41 -7.12 1.99
CA VAL A 2 18.94 -6.30 3.11
C VAL A 2 18.13 -6.45 4.41
N ALA A 3 16.80 -6.57 4.30
CA ALA A 3 15.95 -6.70 5.47
C ALA A 3 16.08 -8.07 6.16
N HIS A 4 16.25 -9.16 5.40
CA HIS A 4 16.56 -10.49 5.97
C HIS A 4 17.93 -10.53 6.64
N GLN A 5 18.95 -9.90 6.03
CA GLN A 5 20.26 -9.73 6.67
C GLN A 5 20.16 -8.93 7.97
N GLY A 6 19.26 -7.94 8.02
CA GLY A 6 18.94 -7.19 9.22
C GLY A 6 18.34 -8.04 10.33
N GLU A 7 17.38 -8.91 10.01
CA GLU A 7 16.81 -9.87 10.98
C GLU A 7 17.85 -10.85 11.52
N GLU A 8 18.68 -11.41 10.64
CA GLU A 8 19.75 -12.32 11.04
C GLU A 8 20.76 -11.63 11.96
N ALA A 9 21.17 -10.41 11.63
CA ALA A 9 22.07 -9.61 12.46
C ALA A 9 21.46 -9.33 13.85
N MET A 10 20.17 -8.99 13.92
CA MET A 10 19.49 -8.81 15.22
C MET A 10 19.47 -10.10 16.03
N GLY A 11 19.24 -11.25 15.39
CA GLY A 11 19.31 -12.57 16.04
C GLY A 11 20.70 -12.89 16.58
N GLN A 12 21.77 -12.57 15.83
CA GLN A 12 23.15 -12.73 16.29
C GLN A 12 23.47 -11.85 17.49
N VAL A 13 22.98 -10.60 17.51
CA VAL A 13 23.15 -9.70 18.65
C VAL A 13 22.40 -10.23 19.87
N GLU A 14 21.18 -10.76 19.72
CA GLU A 14 20.43 -11.37 20.83
C GLU A 14 21.19 -12.57 21.43
N ASN A 15 21.75 -13.44 20.58
CA ASN A 15 22.57 -14.57 21.02
C ASN A 15 23.81 -14.09 21.79
N THR A 16 24.51 -13.08 21.27
CA THR A 16 25.68 -12.48 21.94
C THR A 16 25.32 -11.91 23.31
N MET A 17 24.16 -11.28 23.45
CA MET A 17 23.68 -10.78 24.75
C MET A 17 23.41 -11.92 25.75
N ARG A 18 22.91 -13.08 25.30
CA ARG A 18 22.78 -14.27 26.17
C ARG A 18 24.14 -14.79 26.62
N ASP A 19 25.11 -14.89 25.70
CA ASP A 19 26.46 -15.36 26.03
C ASP A 19 27.16 -14.43 27.04
N ILE A 20 26.95 -13.11 26.92
CA ILE A 20 27.44 -12.12 27.89
C ILE A 20 26.78 -12.35 29.27
N ASN A 21 25.48 -12.58 29.32
CA ASN A 21 24.75 -12.83 30.57
C ASN A 21 25.23 -14.13 31.27
N ASP A 22 25.44 -15.19 30.51
CA ASP A 22 25.95 -16.45 31.03
C ASP A 22 27.39 -16.31 31.56
N SER A 23 28.22 -15.56 30.83
CA SER A 23 29.58 -15.22 31.25
C SER A 23 29.59 -14.39 32.54
N ALA A 24 28.70 -13.39 32.65
CA ALA A 24 28.57 -12.56 33.84
C ALA A 24 28.14 -13.39 35.07
N THR A 25 27.24 -14.37 34.88
CA THR A 25 26.82 -15.29 35.94
C THR A 25 28.00 -16.11 36.47
N ARG A 26 28.81 -16.69 35.58
CA ARG A 26 30.04 -17.42 35.95
C ARG A 26 31.04 -16.52 36.69
N ILE A 27 31.20 -15.28 36.26
CA ILE A 27 32.05 -14.31 36.96
C ILE A 27 31.51 -14.05 38.37
N SER A 28 30.20 -13.88 38.54
CA SER A 28 29.57 -13.68 39.87
C SER A 28 29.83 -14.86 40.82
N GLU A 29 29.78 -16.10 40.32
CA GLU A 29 30.15 -17.30 41.09
C GLU A 29 31.62 -17.29 41.52
N ILE A 30 32.53 -16.93 40.62
CA ILE A 30 33.97 -16.82 40.93
C ILE A 30 34.21 -15.75 41.99
N ILE A 31 33.58 -14.58 41.88
CA ILE A 31 33.69 -13.50 42.86
C ILE A 31 33.15 -13.93 44.23
N THR A 32 32.08 -14.72 44.26
CA THR A 32 31.55 -15.32 45.49
C THR A 32 32.56 -16.25 46.15
N MET A 33 33.26 -17.06 45.36
CA MET A 33 34.34 -17.92 45.86
C MET A 33 35.52 -17.11 46.39
N ILE A 34 35.91 -16.02 45.72
CA ILE A 34 37.01 -15.14 46.17
C ILE A 34 36.66 -14.46 47.50
N ASP A 35 35.44 -13.96 47.67
CA ASP A 35 34.99 -13.37 48.95
C ASP A 35 35.01 -14.42 50.08
N ALA A 36 34.62 -15.66 49.79
CA ALA A 36 34.72 -16.77 50.74
C ALA A 36 36.18 -17.09 51.13
N ILE A 37 37.11 -17.09 50.17
CA ILE A 37 38.55 -17.29 50.44
C ILE A 37 39.11 -16.12 51.27
N ALA A 38 38.72 -14.88 50.96
CA ALA A 38 39.10 -13.70 51.73
C ALA A 38 38.59 -13.80 53.18
N PHE A 39 37.34 -14.24 53.37
CA PHE A 39 36.78 -14.48 54.70
C PHE A 39 37.55 -15.56 55.46
N GLN A 40 37.83 -16.71 54.83
CA GLN A 40 38.62 -17.78 55.45
C GLN A 40 40.04 -17.30 55.84
N THR A 41 40.68 -16.54 54.96
CA THR A 41 42.02 -15.94 55.21
C THR A 41 41.98 -14.97 56.39
N ASN A 42 40.91 -14.17 56.50
CA ASN A 42 40.70 -13.27 57.63
C ASN A 42 40.52 -14.03 58.96
N ILE A 43 39.82 -15.17 58.96
CA ILE A 43 39.69 -16.03 60.15
C ILE A 43 41.02 -16.70 60.52
N LEU A 44 41.78 -17.19 59.53
CA LEU A 44 43.11 -17.76 59.75
C LEU A 44 44.08 -16.73 60.35
N ALA A 45 44.06 -15.51 59.82
CA ALA A 45 44.88 -14.41 60.31
C ALA A 45 44.52 -14.04 61.77
N LEU A 46 43.23 -14.02 62.10
CA LEU A 46 42.78 -13.80 63.48
C LEU A 46 43.30 -14.88 64.43
N ASN A 47 43.20 -16.16 64.04
CA ASN A 47 43.75 -17.26 64.84
C ASN A 47 45.26 -17.14 65.02
N ALA A 48 45.99 -16.74 63.98
CA ALA A 48 47.43 -16.50 64.06
C ALA A 48 47.77 -15.32 65.00
N SER A 49 47.00 -14.23 64.99
CA SER A 49 47.16 -13.12 65.93
C SER A 49 46.97 -13.56 67.39
N VAL A 50 46.00 -14.45 67.64
CA VAL A 50 45.74 -15.00 69.00
C VAL A 50 46.90 -15.88 69.45
N GLU A 51 47.39 -16.78 68.59
CA GLU A 51 48.51 -17.66 68.96
C GLU A 51 49.82 -16.88 69.12
N ALA A 52 50.03 -15.82 68.32
CA ALA A 52 51.14 -14.90 68.49
C ALA A 52 51.09 -14.15 69.83
N ALA A 53 49.90 -13.73 70.28
CA ALA A 53 49.73 -13.14 71.60
C ALA A 53 50.02 -14.15 72.72
N ARG A 54 49.65 -15.42 72.52
CA ARG A 54 49.90 -16.51 73.46
C ARG A 54 51.39 -16.84 73.61
N ALA A 55 52.17 -16.71 72.53
CA ALA A 55 53.62 -16.90 72.52
C ALA A 55 54.42 -15.73 73.16
N GLY A 56 53.74 -14.65 73.58
CA GLY A 56 54.37 -13.50 74.23
C GLY A 56 55.42 -12.81 73.34
N GLU A 57 56.61 -12.55 73.89
CA GLU A 57 57.68 -11.84 73.19
C GLU A 57 58.17 -12.58 71.93
N HIS A 58 58.13 -13.91 71.91
CA HIS A 58 58.53 -14.71 70.76
C HIS A 58 57.53 -14.61 69.58
N GLY A 59 56.29 -14.20 69.85
CA GLY A 59 55.22 -14.05 68.86
C GLY A 59 55.14 -12.67 68.20
N ARG A 60 55.92 -11.68 68.65
CA ARG A 60 55.81 -10.28 68.17
C ARG A 60 55.89 -10.13 66.65
N GLY A 61 56.82 -10.82 66.00
CA GLY A 61 56.95 -10.80 64.54
C GLY A 61 55.74 -11.43 63.83
N PHE A 62 55.24 -12.55 64.35
CA PHE A 62 54.06 -13.23 63.81
C PHE A 62 52.78 -12.41 63.97
N ALA A 63 52.64 -11.67 65.07
CA ALA A 63 51.49 -10.80 65.31
C ALA A 63 51.36 -9.70 64.24
N VAL A 64 52.48 -9.10 63.83
CA VAL A 64 52.51 -8.06 62.77
C VAL A 64 52.11 -8.66 61.42
N VAL A 65 52.68 -9.81 61.06
CA VAL A 65 52.33 -10.50 59.81
C VAL A 65 50.86 -10.89 59.80
N ALA A 66 50.33 -11.43 60.90
CA ALA A 66 48.92 -11.79 61.01
C ALA A 66 47.99 -10.57 60.82
N GLN A 67 48.34 -9.41 61.39
CA GLN A 67 47.56 -8.18 61.20
C GLN A 67 47.61 -7.67 59.74
N GLU A 68 48.75 -7.79 59.07
CA GLU A 68 48.88 -7.41 57.66
C GLU A 68 48.05 -8.33 56.75
N VAL A 69 48.11 -9.65 56.98
CA VAL A 69 47.30 -10.65 56.25
C VAL A 69 45.81 -10.38 56.47
N ARG A 70 45.39 -10.05 57.69
CA ARG A 70 44.01 -9.68 58.01
C ARG A 70 43.55 -8.44 57.24
N THR A 71 44.40 -7.43 57.17
CA THR A 71 44.13 -6.19 56.44
C THR A 71 44.01 -6.46 54.94
N LEU A 72 44.89 -7.28 54.37
CA LEU A 72 44.84 -7.69 52.97
C LEU A 72 43.57 -8.49 52.64
N ALA A 73 43.17 -9.41 53.51
CA ALA A 73 41.94 -10.18 53.37
C ALA A 73 40.69 -9.28 53.38
N SER A 74 40.62 -8.31 54.30
CA SER A 74 39.54 -7.31 54.34
C SER A 74 39.47 -6.48 53.05
N ARG A 75 40.63 -6.03 52.55
CA ARG A 75 40.72 -5.31 51.26
C ARG A 75 40.24 -6.17 50.09
N SER A 76 40.58 -7.46 50.07
CA SER A 76 40.14 -8.39 49.02
C SER A 76 38.63 -8.64 49.05
N SER A 77 38.02 -8.77 50.24
CA SER A 77 36.55 -8.87 50.38
C SER A 77 35.85 -7.60 49.88
N ASN A 78 36.34 -6.41 50.24
CA ASN A 78 35.76 -5.15 49.77
C ASN A 78 35.85 -5.01 48.24
N ALA A 79 37.01 -5.32 47.65
CA ALA A 79 37.18 -5.31 46.20
C ALA A 79 36.25 -6.33 45.51
N SER A 80 36.07 -7.52 46.09
CA SER A 80 35.15 -8.53 45.57
C SER A 80 33.70 -8.03 45.54
N LYS A 81 33.25 -7.31 46.58
CA LYS A 81 31.92 -6.70 46.64
C LYS A 81 31.72 -5.61 45.59
N GLU A 82 32.74 -4.78 45.37
CA GLU A 82 32.71 -3.74 44.34
C GLU A 82 32.64 -4.33 42.94
N ILE A 83 33.43 -5.38 42.66
CA ILE A 83 33.36 -6.12 41.39
C ILE A 83 31.97 -6.75 41.20
N ARG A 84 31.40 -7.36 42.24
CA ARG A 84 30.04 -7.93 42.17
C ARG A 84 29.02 -6.86 41.76
N ALA A 85 29.06 -5.67 42.39
CA ALA A 85 28.15 -4.59 42.05
C ALA A 85 28.28 -4.13 40.58
N LEU A 86 29.51 -4.09 40.04
CA LEU A 86 29.74 -3.78 38.62
C LEU A 86 29.20 -4.87 37.69
N ILE A 87 29.33 -6.14 38.08
CA ILE A 87 28.79 -7.27 37.32
C ILE A 87 27.25 -7.25 37.33
N ASP A 88 26.63 -7.01 38.48
CA ASP A 88 25.17 -6.91 38.60
C ASP A 88 24.63 -5.76 37.74
N ALA A 89 25.30 -4.60 37.74
CA ALA A 89 24.97 -3.50 36.85
C ALA A 89 25.14 -3.87 35.36
N SER A 90 26.19 -4.62 35.01
CA SER A 90 26.41 -5.09 33.64
C SER A 90 25.32 -6.04 33.17
N VAL A 91 24.88 -6.98 34.03
CA VAL A 91 23.76 -7.89 33.76
C VAL A 91 22.48 -7.10 33.49
N GLN A 92 22.18 -6.08 34.31
CA GLN A 92 21.02 -5.23 34.12
C GLN A 92 21.06 -4.50 32.76
N HIS A 93 22.23 -3.94 32.38
CA HIS A 93 22.41 -3.29 31.10
C HIS A 93 22.26 -4.26 29.91
N THR A 94 22.82 -5.46 30.01
CA THR A 94 22.64 -6.52 29.00
C THR A 94 21.17 -6.92 28.86
N HIS A 95 20.43 -7.00 29.97
CA HIS A 95 19.00 -7.31 29.94
C HIS A 95 18.18 -6.23 29.21
N THR A 96 18.38 -4.96 29.56
CA THR A 96 17.75 -3.84 28.84
C THR A 96 18.16 -3.81 27.36
N GLY A 97 19.43 -4.10 27.06
CA GLY A 97 19.93 -4.21 25.69
C GLY A 97 19.24 -5.31 24.89
N ALA A 98 19.03 -6.49 25.50
CA ALA A 98 18.33 -7.60 24.89
C ALA A 98 16.87 -7.26 24.57
N GLU A 99 16.17 -6.53 25.46
CA GLU A 99 14.82 -6.04 25.19
C GLU A 99 14.76 -5.08 24.01
N LEU A 100 15.68 -4.12 23.95
CA LEU A 100 15.78 -3.17 22.83
C LEU A 100 16.02 -3.88 21.50
N VAL A 101 16.91 -4.88 21.47
CA VAL A 101 17.19 -5.67 20.27
C VAL A 101 15.98 -6.50 19.86
N ARG A 102 15.24 -7.11 20.81
CA ARG A 102 13.99 -7.82 20.50
C ARG A 102 12.94 -6.91 19.88
N ASN A 103 12.78 -5.71 20.43
CA ASN A 103 11.84 -4.72 19.89
C ASN A 103 12.27 -4.27 18.49
N ALA A 104 13.55 -3.96 18.28
CA ALA A 104 14.09 -3.61 16.97
C ALA A 104 13.89 -4.74 15.95
N GLY A 105 14.09 -5.99 16.36
CA GLY A 105 13.81 -7.17 15.53
C GLY A 105 12.34 -7.31 15.15
N ALA A 106 11.41 -6.97 16.06
CA ALA A 106 9.98 -6.95 15.75
C ALA A 106 9.63 -5.85 14.74
N THR A 107 10.14 -4.63 14.92
CA THR A 107 9.95 -3.55 13.96
C THR A 107 10.54 -3.85 12.58
N MET A 108 11.68 -4.55 12.51
CA MET A 108 12.25 -5.00 11.24
C MET A 108 11.33 -5.99 10.51
N ARG A 109 10.71 -6.94 11.23
CA ARG A 109 9.70 -7.84 10.66
C ARG A 109 8.51 -7.08 10.08
N GLU A 110 7.99 -6.09 10.81
CA GLU A 110 6.89 -5.24 10.33
C GLU A 110 7.26 -4.45 9.07
N ILE A 111 8.50 -3.98 8.98
CA ILE A 111 9.02 -3.31 7.78
C ILE A 111 9.06 -4.28 6.60
N VAL A 112 9.58 -5.50 6.79
CA VAL A 112 9.60 -6.54 5.75
C VAL A 112 8.21 -6.82 5.22
N GLU A 113 7.24 -7.03 6.12
CA GLU A 113 5.85 -7.28 5.76
C GLU A 113 5.24 -6.11 4.97
N SER A 114 5.50 -4.87 5.42
CA SER A 114 5.02 -3.66 4.75
C SER A 114 5.61 -3.51 3.35
N VAL A 115 6.90 -3.79 3.18
CA VAL A 115 7.56 -3.76 1.86
C VAL A 115 7.03 -4.86 0.94
N SER A 116 6.70 -6.05 1.48
CA SER A 116 6.05 -7.11 0.71
C SER A 116 4.71 -6.65 0.15
N LYS A 117 3.85 -6.06 0.99
CA LYS A 117 2.54 -5.52 0.56
C LYS A 117 2.68 -4.46 -0.53
N VAL A 118 3.67 -3.57 -0.42
CA VAL A 118 3.95 -2.58 -1.48
C VAL A 118 4.38 -3.26 -2.77
N THR A 119 5.18 -4.32 -2.69
CA THR A 119 5.61 -5.10 -3.86
C THR A 119 4.43 -5.77 -4.55
N ASP A 120 3.50 -6.34 -3.79
CA ASP A 120 2.28 -6.96 -4.31
C ASP A 120 1.39 -5.94 -5.04
N VAL A 121 1.17 -4.76 -4.43
CA VAL A 121 0.42 -3.65 -5.05
C VAL A 121 1.09 -3.18 -6.35
N ILE A 122 2.41 -3.10 -6.39
CA ILE A 122 3.14 -2.77 -7.63
C ILE A 122 2.92 -3.85 -8.70
N GLY A 123 2.88 -5.12 -8.30
CA GLY A 123 2.53 -6.24 -9.17
C GLY A 123 1.14 -6.08 -9.78
N GLU A 124 0.13 -5.77 -8.96
CA GLU A 124 -1.24 -5.51 -9.40
C GLU A 124 -1.32 -4.29 -10.34
N ILE A 125 -0.64 -3.19 -9.99
CA ILE A 125 -0.56 -1.98 -10.85
C ILE A 125 0.06 -2.32 -12.20
N SER A 126 1.14 -3.11 -12.21
CA SER A 126 1.81 -3.51 -13.45
C SER A 126 0.91 -4.36 -14.35
N ALA A 127 0.18 -5.31 -13.75
CA ALA A 127 -0.81 -6.11 -14.45
C ALA A 127 -1.95 -5.25 -15.03
N GLY A 128 -2.53 -4.37 -14.21
CA GLY A 128 -3.59 -3.45 -14.63
C GLY A 128 -3.12 -2.47 -15.70
N ALA A 129 -1.89 -1.97 -15.63
CA ALA A 129 -1.31 -1.11 -16.66
C ALA A 129 -1.13 -1.85 -18.00
N LYS A 130 -0.79 -3.14 -17.96
CA LYS A 130 -0.68 -3.98 -19.17
C LYS A 130 -2.05 -4.23 -19.79
N GLU A 131 -3.08 -4.49 -18.98
CA GLU A 131 -4.46 -4.63 -19.45
C GLU A 131 -4.99 -3.33 -20.05
N GLN A 132 -4.79 -2.19 -19.37
CA GLN A 132 -5.15 -0.87 -19.89
C GLN A 132 -4.44 -0.57 -21.21
N SER A 133 -3.16 -0.90 -21.33
CA SER A 133 -2.42 -0.71 -22.58
C SER A 133 -3.03 -1.53 -23.73
N SER A 134 -3.44 -2.78 -23.47
CA SER A 134 -4.15 -3.62 -24.45
C SER A 134 -5.51 -3.02 -24.81
N GLY A 135 -6.28 -2.55 -23.82
CA GLY A 135 -7.57 -1.90 -24.03
C GLY A 135 -7.45 -0.61 -24.87
N ILE A 136 -6.42 0.21 -24.61
CA ILE A 136 -6.12 1.39 -25.43
C ILE A 136 -5.80 0.99 -26.88
N GLY A 137 -5.09 -0.12 -27.08
CA GLY A 137 -4.85 -0.67 -28.42
C GLY A 137 -6.15 -0.98 -29.17
N GLN A 138 -7.10 -1.63 -28.51
CA GLN A 138 -8.42 -1.92 -29.09
C GLN A 138 -9.23 -0.65 -29.38
N ILE A 139 -9.23 0.32 -28.46
CA ILE A 139 -9.88 1.62 -28.66
C ILE A 139 -9.30 2.33 -29.89
N ASN A 140 -7.97 2.32 -30.05
CA ASN A 140 -7.32 2.95 -31.19
C ASN A 140 -7.77 2.31 -32.51
N THR A 141 -7.88 0.99 -32.57
CA THR A 141 -8.42 0.29 -33.75
C THR A 141 -9.87 0.69 -34.03
N ALA A 142 -10.74 0.71 -33.02
CA ALA A 142 -12.14 1.09 -33.19
C ALA A 142 -12.29 2.54 -33.68
N VAL A 143 -11.45 3.46 -33.19
CA VAL A 143 -11.44 4.86 -33.63
C VAL A 143 -10.99 4.97 -35.10
N ALA A 144 -9.99 4.20 -35.53
CA ALA A 144 -9.56 4.17 -36.92
C ALA A 144 -10.65 3.62 -37.87
N GLU A 145 -11.40 2.60 -37.43
CA GLU A 145 -12.56 2.08 -38.17
C GLU A 145 -13.69 3.11 -38.25
N MET A 146 -14.01 3.80 -37.14
CA MET A 146 -14.99 4.88 -37.15
C MET A 146 -14.60 6.03 -38.08
N ASP A 147 -13.31 6.40 -38.11
CA ASP A 147 -12.82 7.42 -39.05
C ASP A 147 -13.01 6.97 -40.50
N THR A 148 -12.69 5.71 -40.81
CA THR A 148 -12.89 5.13 -42.14
C THR A 148 -14.37 5.15 -42.55
N MET A 149 -15.29 4.72 -41.67
CA MET A 149 -16.72 4.79 -41.94
C MET A 149 -17.22 6.22 -42.09
N THR A 150 -16.67 7.17 -41.32
CA THR A 150 -17.02 8.59 -41.42
C THR A 150 -16.62 9.15 -42.78
N GLN A 151 -15.42 8.82 -43.27
CA GLN A 151 -14.96 9.20 -44.60
C GLN A 151 -15.81 8.55 -45.69
N GLN A 152 -16.16 7.27 -45.55
CA GLN A 152 -17.03 6.58 -46.50
C GLN A 152 -18.43 7.22 -46.54
N ASN A 153 -19.00 7.57 -45.39
CA ASN A 153 -20.29 8.27 -45.32
C ASN A 153 -20.22 9.64 -45.99
N ALA A 154 -19.14 10.39 -45.82
CA ALA A 154 -18.94 11.67 -46.51
C ALA A 154 -18.91 11.48 -48.03
N ALA A 155 -18.15 10.49 -48.52
CA ALA A 155 -18.11 10.16 -49.95
C ALA A 155 -19.47 9.72 -50.49
N MET A 156 -20.21 8.90 -49.73
CA MET A 156 -21.55 8.44 -50.12
C MET A 156 -22.55 9.59 -50.20
N VAL A 157 -22.45 10.57 -49.30
CA VAL A 157 -23.26 11.79 -49.33
C VAL A 157 -22.92 12.64 -50.56
N GLU A 158 -21.64 12.76 -50.92
CA GLU A 158 -21.21 13.49 -52.12
C GLU A 158 -21.71 12.81 -53.41
N GLU A 159 -21.59 11.48 -53.49
CA GLU A 159 -22.13 10.68 -54.60
C GLU A 159 -23.66 10.82 -54.68
N SER A 160 -24.36 10.71 -53.55
CA SER A 160 -25.82 10.88 -53.48
C SER A 160 -26.26 12.29 -53.90
N THR A 161 -25.50 13.31 -53.53
CA THR A 161 -25.77 14.71 -53.93
C THR A 161 -25.59 14.88 -55.44
N THR A 162 -24.55 14.26 -56.02
CA THR A 162 -24.34 14.23 -57.47
C THR A 162 -25.48 13.51 -58.19
N ALA A 163 -25.85 12.32 -57.72
CA ALA A 163 -26.97 11.56 -58.28
C ALA A 163 -28.30 12.32 -58.21
N ALA A 164 -28.57 13.02 -57.10
CA ALA A 164 -29.74 13.87 -56.95
C ALA A 164 -29.72 15.06 -57.93
N ALA A 165 -28.56 15.67 -58.17
CA ALA A 165 -28.41 16.75 -59.15
C ALA A 165 -28.64 16.25 -60.60
N ASP A 166 -28.17 15.05 -60.92
CA ASP A 166 -28.36 14.41 -62.23
C ASP A 166 -29.83 14.04 -62.46
N MET A 167 -30.48 13.46 -61.45
CA MET A 167 -31.92 13.21 -61.49
C MET A 167 -32.72 14.50 -61.71
N ARG A 168 -32.35 15.60 -61.04
CA ARG A 168 -32.97 16.92 -61.24
C ARG A 168 -32.81 17.40 -62.68
N ARG A 169 -31.61 17.32 -63.26
CA ARG A 169 -31.37 17.68 -64.67
C ARG A 169 -32.19 16.82 -65.64
N HIS A 170 -32.31 15.52 -65.39
CA HIS A 170 -33.15 14.64 -66.21
C HIS A 170 -34.63 14.98 -66.11
N ALA A 171 -35.13 15.31 -64.92
CA ALA A 171 -36.50 15.76 -64.74
C ALA A 171 -36.78 17.10 -65.44
N GLU A 172 -35.84 18.06 -65.35
CA GLU A 172 -35.91 19.35 -66.08
C GLU A 172 -35.95 19.13 -67.60
N HIS A 173 -35.06 18.29 -68.14
CA HIS A 173 -35.03 17.96 -69.57
C HIS A 173 -36.32 17.24 -70.03
N LEU A 174 -36.82 16.26 -69.27
CA LEU A 174 -38.10 15.61 -69.60
C LEU A 174 -39.26 16.61 -69.63
N ASN A 175 -39.29 17.57 -68.70
CA ASN A 175 -40.30 18.62 -68.68
C ASN A 175 -40.19 19.55 -69.91
N GLU A 176 -38.98 19.90 -70.35
CA GLU A 176 -38.75 20.65 -71.60
C GLU A 176 -39.25 19.88 -72.83
N LEU A 177 -38.95 18.58 -72.93
CA LEU A 177 -39.43 17.73 -74.02
C LEU A 177 -40.95 17.67 -74.07
N VAL A 178 -41.62 17.51 -72.93
CA VAL A 178 -43.09 17.51 -72.84
C VAL A 178 -43.67 18.87 -73.25
N ASN A 179 -43.05 19.99 -72.85
CA ASN A 179 -43.50 21.33 -73.27
C ASN A 179 -43.26 21.62 -74.76
N SER A 180 -42.28 20.96 -75.40
CA SER A 180 -42.05 21.07 -76.85
C SER A 180 -43.06 20.28 -77.70
N PHE A 181 -43.76 19.33 -77.09
CA PHE A 181 -44.87 18.63 -77.73
C PHE A 181 -46.08 19.56 -77.83
N VAL A 182 -46.13 20.32 -78.92
CA VAL A 182 -47.32 21.05 -79.35
C VAL A 182 -48.32 20.02 -79.85
N LEU A 183 -49.32 19.72 -79.02
CA LEU A 183 -50.57 19.14 -79.51
C LEU A 183 -51.12 20.13 -80.53
N GLY A 184 -51.23 19.71 -81.79
CA GLY A 184 -51.84 20.53 -82.83
C GLY A 184 -53.17 21.08 -82.32
N GLU A 185 -53.40 22.37 -82.54
CA GLU A 185 -54.70 22.99 -82.37
C GLU A 185 -55.73 22.13 -83.10
N ASP A 186 -56.52 21.38 -82.33
CA ASP A 186 -57.88 21.10 -82.76
C ASP A 186 -58.61 22.43 -82.55
N ASP A 187 -58.74 23.16 -83.65
CA ASP A 187 -59.59 24.31 -83.77
C ASP A 187 -61.03 23.86 -83.49
N SER A 188 -61.45 24.07 -82.26
CA SER A 188 -62.85 24.07 -81.86
C SER A 188 -63.07 25.24 -80.92
N GLN A 189 -63.11 26.44 -81.51
CA GLN A 189 -63.74 27.59 -80.89
C GLN A 189 -65.21 27.30 -80.58
N SER A 190 -65.57 27.35 -79.29
CA SER A 190 -66.79 27.95 -78.68
C SER A 190 -66.98 27.33 -77.29
N GLN A 191 -67.21 28.03 -76.18
CA GLN A 191 -67.55 29.42 -75.89
C GLN A 191 -67.48 29.62 -74.36
N THR A 192 -67.25 30.87 -73.94
CA THR A 192 -67.68 31.51 -72.67
C THR A 192 -67.01 31.14 -71.33
N THR A 193 -66.10 32.01 -70.90
CA THR A 193 -66.04 32.58 -69.53
C THR A 193 -67.29 33.45 -69.25
N PRO A 194 -67.67 33.76 -68.00
CA PRO A 194 -66.78 33.99 -66.84
C PRO A 194 -67.28 33.49 -65.45
N GLN A 195 -66.35 33.38 -64.49
CA GLN A 195 -66.30 34.22 -63.27
C GLN A 195 -65.78 33.46 -62.04
N LEU A 196 -64.61 33.92 -61.61
CA LEU A 196 -64.08 34.06 -60.24
C LEU A 196 -64.95 33.49 -59.10
N ASN A 197 -64.35 32.59 -58.30
CA ASN A 197 -64.40 32.81 -56.86
C ASN A 197 -63.18 32.24 -56.13
N ASP A 198 -62.38 33.18 -55.64
CA ASP A 198 -61.36 33.05 -54.64
C ASP A 198 -62.00 32.56 -53.33
N GLN A 199 -61.70 31.33 -52.91
CA GLN A 199 -62.02 30.85 -51.56
C GLN A 199 -60.82 30.16 -50.92
N THR A 200 -60.08 30.98 -50.20
CA THR A 200 -59.83 30.79 -48.76
C THR A 200 -59.03 29.55 -48.37
N ARG A 201 -57.74 29.83 -48.07
CA ARG A 201 -56.98 29.28 -46.94
C ARG A 201 -57.75 28.25 -46.10
N GLN A 202 -57.52 26.97 -46.37
CA GLN A 202 -57.94 25.92 -45.44
C GLN A 202 -56.85 25.76 -44.38
N ALA A 203 -56.94 26.64 -43.38
CA ALA A 203 -56.46 26.33 -42.04
C ALA A 203 -57.41 25.26 -41.45
N LEU A 204 -56.85 24.14 -41.03
CA LEU A 204 -57.52 23.19 -40.14
C LEU A 204 -57.22 23.54 -38.66
N PRO A 205 -58.13 23.15 -37.75
CA PRO A 205 -58.52 23.95 -36.60
C PRO A 205 -57.68 23.74 -35.33
N ALA A 206 -57.81 24.72 -34.44
CA ALA A 206 -57.45 24.58 -33.04
C ALA A 206 -58.20 23.42 -32.38
N SER A 207 -57.46 22.48 -31.78
CA SER A 207 -57.89 21.77 -30.59
C SER A 207 -56.84 21.99 -29.51
N ARG A 208 -57.20 22.83 -28.54
CA ARG A 208 -56.65 22.74 -27.18
C ARG A 208 -57.20 21.46 -26.56
N SER A 209 -56.33 20.61 -26.02
CA SER A 209 -56.43 20.03 -24.66
C SER A 209 -55.34 18.97 -24.44
N GLY A 210 -54.51 19.18 -23.41
CA GLY A 210 -53.80 18.20 -22.58
C GLY A 210 -52.84 17.22 -23.29
N THR A 211 -51.62 16.95 -22.85
CA THR A 211 -50.98 17.07 -21.53
C THR A 211 -49.48 16.94 -21.79
N SER A 212 -48.69 17.91 -21.35
CA SER A 212 -47.24 17.77 -21.27
C SER A 212 -46.92 16.71 -20.21
N GLN A 213 -46.42 15.56 -20.64
CA GLN A 213 -45.75 14.64 -19.73
C GLN A 213 -44.25 14.90 -19.81
N GLU A 214 -43.84 15.81 -18.95
CA GLU A 214 -42.45 16.16 -18.64
C GLU A 214 -41.73 14.89 -18.14
N LEU A 215 -40.81 14.37 -18.96
CA LEU A 215 -39.91 13.30 -18.56
C LEU A 215 -38.94 13.85 -17.51
N LYS A 216 -39.22 13.51 -16.25
CA LYS A 216 -38.40 13.78 -15.08
C LYS A 216 -36.98 13.23 -15.27
N ARG A 217 -35.99 14.10 -15.12
CA ARG A 217 -34.59 13.71 -14.87
C ARG A 217 -34.53 12.93 -13.54
N PRO A 218 -33.78 11.82 -13.43
CA PRO A 218 -33.49 11.23 -12.14
C PRO A 218 -32.44 12.07 -11.41
N ALA A 219 -32.73 12.40 -10.16
CA ALA A 219 -31.81 13.03 -9.23
C ALA A 219 -30.84 11.97 -8.68
N LEU A 220 -29.54 12.28 -8.70
CA LEU A 220 -28.50 11.60 -7.93
C LEU A 220 -28.56 12.11 -6.48
N SER A 221 -28.87 11.22 -5.53
CA SER A 221 -28.30 11.21 -4.18
C SER A 221 -28.90 10.07 -3.35
N SER A 222 -28.08 9.15 -2.87
CA SER A 222 -27.82 9.06 -1.42
C SER A 222 -26.73 8.04 -1.08
N LYS A 223 -26.08 8.36 0.03
CA LYS A 223 -24.85 7.89 0.68
C LYS A 223 -24.96 6.45 1.22
N PRO A 224 -23.84 5.73 1.48
CA PRO A 224 -23.87 4.30 1.82
C PRO A 224 -24.17 4.05 3.30
N ALA A 225 -24.80 2.92 3.59
CA ALA A 225 -24.92 2.36 4.93
C ALA A 225 -24.19 1.01 5.00
N SER A 226 -23.30 0.92 5.98
CA SER A 226 -22.57 -0.26 6.43
C SER A 226 -23.49 -1.33 7.01
N THR A 227 -23.21 -2.61 6.74
CA THR A 227 -23.54 -3.69 7.68
C THR A 227 -22.55 -4.85 7.51
N GLN A 228 -21.88 -5.19 8.62
CA GLN A 228 -21.21 -6.48 8.82
C GLN A 228 -22.25 -7.61 8.89
N ALA A 229 -21.94 -8.78 8.33
CA ALA A 229 -21.84 -10.07 9.05
C ALA A 229 -22.02 -11.28 8.11
N GLY A 230 -20.99 -12.14 8.07
CA GLY A 230 -21.09 -13.60 8.28
C GLY A 230 -21.70 -14.51 7.20
N GLY A 231 -20.96 -15.58 6.89
CA GLY A 231 -21.43 -16.80 6.18
C GLY A 231 -20.99 -16.83 4.73
N ASP A 232 -19.86 -17.45 4.38
CA ASP A 232 -19.66 -18.89 4.12
C ASP A 232 -20.18 -19.31 2.73
N ASP A 233 -19.41 -20.20 2.10
CA ASP A 233 -19.56 -20.79 0.75
C ASP A 233 -19.35 -19.86 -0.46
N TRP A 234 -18.26 -20.11 -1.21
CA TRP A 234 -18.32 -20.68 -2.57
C TRP A 234 -16.94 -21.24 -2.96
N GLU A 235 -16.95 -22.53 -3.25
CA GLU A 235 -15.87 -23.38 -3.75
C GLU A 235 -15.32 -22.92 -5.11
N GLU A 236 -14.01 -23.15 -5.28
CA GLU A 236 -13.36 -23.73 -6.47
C GLU A 236 -13.88 -23.30 -7.85
N PHE A 237 -13.14 -22.43 -8.55
CA PHE A 237 -12.68 -22.58 -9.95
C PHE A 237 -11.65 -21.51 -10.31
#